data_AF-A0A2P8W8C8-F1
#
_entry.id   AF-A0A2P8W8C8-F1
#
_cell.length_a   1.000
_cell.length_b   1.000
_cell.length_c   1.000
_cell.angle_alpha   90.00
_cell.angle_beta   90.00
_cell.angle_gamma   90.00
#
_symmetry.space_group_name_H-M   'P 1'
#
loop_
_entity.id
_entity.type
_entity.pdbx_description
1 polymer ?
#
loop_
_entity_poly.entity_id
_entity_poly.type
_entity_poly.pdbx_seq_one_letter_code
_entity_poly.pdbx_strand_id
1 'polypeptide(L)'
;GSVTTGSLLVFDLYSLDGGFIRVPLPEDTVPFDLESLPDGGLLVLDRVNSQAWRLNRGFQPQPQTETPGNPLLFQPKDGEPRRSASLEVQEAIELAEHTIALAPVNSGDFWALVGTAGDSPSWLQFYQDGAAIASLELNTANLVDVGVDDLDLQQIRGYDLVYVPTATGDGRLYLVDEAGNQAYSLRITLETSGPQVRIERQYYPLRSLSETALIAAVGLAYYRQNQRWLPLRALPQRRFEPFADITLPVMDGRDPGCLWHRLCVDACLPPDAAIQVEARAADVESNVGQQPWQIQPTLYRRSQNEVPYSYLWSEAERRQPHTGTWELLFQQVQGRYIQIRLTLRGNGRNTPLIRALRVHYPRFSYLQKYLPPLYQRDRVSASFLDRFLANPEGLFTTLEGAIAQAQVLLDPRTAADIDLDWLAGWLGLALDPTWTPYQRRLLLAQAAYFCRRRGTTVGILQAVLLTVHPELGPAIFRDDAGTLCNTVRVVEQFLTRTRPGVAAGDPTDLELTATGDIEADAEARAHRFLVLLPTTVDQRTRGLVERIVDLQKPAHTASSIRQYWALFRVGEVRLGIDTVLGRGGRFDTFQLGQTALAEGVLGAAFPYSLTTRTVLAQ
;
A
#
# COMPACT_ATOMS: atom_id res chain seq x y z
N GLY A 1 20.49 38.91 2.73
CA GLY A 1 21.87 39.17 3.21
C GLY A 1 21.97 40.54 3.87
N SER A 2 23.11 41.23 3.80
CA SER A 2 23.27 42.64 4.17
C SER A 2 23.10 43.54 2.94
N VAL A 3 21.85 43.93 2.68
CA VAL A 3 21.40 44.71 1.50
C VAL A 3 22.24 45.96 1.26
N THR A 4 22.62 46.67 2.33
CA THR A 4 23.40 47.92 2.25
C THR A 4 24.87 47.74 1.88
N THR A 5 25.37 46.50 1.80
CA THR A 5 26.81 46.23 1.65
C THR A 5 27.13 44.96 0.84
N GLY A 6 26.22 44.51 -0.04
CA GLY A 6 26.46 43.44 -1.02
C GLY A 6 27.10 42.16 -0.45
N SER A 7 26.71 41.73 0.75
CA SER A 7 27.44 40.68 1.47
C SER A 7 26.55 39.78 2.33
N LEU A 8 27.02 38.56 2.58
CA LEU A 8 26.44 37.65 3.55
C LEU A 8 27.12 37.82 4.92
N LEU A 9 26.35 37.59 5.98
CA LEU A 9 26.82 37.57 7.36
C LEU A 9 26.68 36.14 7.88
N VAL A 10 27.81 35.46 8.05
CA VAL A 10 27.89 34.08 8.51
C VAL A 10 28.20 34.10 10.00
N PHE A 11 27.26 33.63 10.82
CA PHE A 11 27.40 33.54 12.27
C PHE A 11 27.77 32.09 12.63
N ASP A 12 28.83 31.90 13.42
CA ASP A 12 29.05 30.62 14.09
C ASP A 12 28.10 30.55 15.31
N LEU A 13 27.32 29.48 15.40
CA LEU A 13 26.36 29.25 16.48
C LEU A 13 26.96 28.43 17.64
N TYR A 14 28.20 27.95 17.49
CA TYR A 14 28.98 27.27 18.52
C TYR A 14 30.01 28.19 19.18
N SER A 15 30.46 29.26 18.51
CA SER A 15 31.33 30.27 19.13
C SER A 15 30.49 31.21 20.03
N LEU A 16 30.74 31.13 21.34
CA LEU A 16 30.02 31.94 22.35
C LEU A 16 30.45 33.41 22.40
N ASP A 17 31.27 33.86 21.44
CA ASP A 17 31.75 35.23 21.29
C ASP A 17 30.82 36.14 20.47
N GLY A 18 29.86 35.56 19.74
CA GLY A 18 28.91 36.31 18.91
C GLY A 18 29.54 36.94 17.66
N GLY A 19 30.69 36.43 17.22
CA GLY A 19 31.36 36.88 16.00
C GLY A 19 30.54 36.57 14.74
N PHE A 20 30.77 37.35 13.68
CA PHE A 20 30.30 37.04 12.33
C PHE A 20 31.41 37.23 11.31
N ILE A 21 31.48 36.31 10.34
CA ILE A 21 32.30 36.45 9.14
C ILE A 21 31.46 37.17 8.09
N ARG A 22 32.02 38.19 7.46
CA ARG A 22 31.41 38.85 6.30
C ARG A 22 31.97 38.26 5.03
N VAL A 23 31.11 37.66 4.22
CA VAL A 23 31.46 37.14 2.89
C VAL A 23 30.96 38.14 1.85
N PRO A 24 31.84 38.78 1.06
CA PRO A 24 31.40 39.62 -0.05
C PRO A 24 30.76 38.76 -1.14
N LEU A 25 29.67 39.25 -1.72
CA LEU A 25 29.17 38.77 -3.01
C LEU A 25 29.84 39.60 -4.12
N PRO A 26 29.69 39.24 -5.40
CA PRO A 26 30.16 40.06 -6.51
C PRO A 26 29.58 41.48 -6.48
N GLU A 27 30.26 42.43 -7.13
CA GLU A 27 29.87 43.85 -7.11
C GLU A 27 28.42 44.05 -7.60
N ASP A 28 27.76 45.06 -7.05
CA ASP A 28 26.33 45.39 -7.23
C ASP A 28 25.29 44.31 -6.85
N THR A 29 25.69 43.15 -6.31
CA THR A 29 24.74 42.10 -5.86
C THR A 29 23.89 42.53 -4.66
N VAL A 30 22.57 42.42 -4.76
CA VAL A 30 21.59 42.76 -3.72
C VAL A 30 20.88 41.50 -3.18
N PRO A 31 21.41 40.82 -2.15
CA PRO A 31 20.87 39.54 -1.68
C PRO A 31 19.52 39.70 -0.96
N PHE A 32 18.44 39.40 -1.67
CA PHE A 32 17.03 39.47 -1.23
C PHE A 32 16.65 38.25 -0.39
N ASP A 33 16.79 37.04 -0.96
CA ASP A 33 16.39 35.76 -0.35
C ASP A 33 17.53 34.71 -0.42
N LEU A 34 17.47 33.69 0.45
CA LEU A 34 18.57 32.76 0.75
C LEU A 34 18.05 31.34 1.03
N GLU A 35 18.26 30.41 0.09
CA GLU A 35 17.82 29.01 0.21
C GLU A 35 18.98 28.01 0.32
N SER A 36 18.75 26.92 1.06
CA SER A 36 19.79 25.93 1.37
C SER A 36 19.84 24.79 0.35
N LEU A 37 21.00 24.55 -0.27
CA LEU A 37 21.16 23.47 -1.23
C LEU A 37 21.35 22.12 -0.50
N PRO A 38 20.83 20.98 -1.01
CA PRO A 38 21.00 19.67 -0.36
C PRO A 38 22.44 19.18 -0.26
N ASP A 39 23.36 19.73 -1.05
CA ASP A 39 24.80 19.49 -0.93
C ASP A 39 25.45 20.31 0.19
N GLY A 40 24.73 21.22 0.87
CA GLY A 40 25.24 22.13 1.89
C GLY A 40 25.79 23.46 1.34
N GLY A 41 25.60 23.75 0.05
CA GLY A 41 25.75 25.09 -0.50
C GLY A 41 24.57 26.02 -0.19
N LEU A 42 24.58 27.21 -0.78
CA LEU A 42 23.54 28.23 -0.63
C LEU A 42 23.15 28.79 -2.01
N LEU A 43 21.86 29.00 -2.24
CA LEU A 43 21.33 29.71 -3.39
C LEU A 43 20.87 31.10 -2.94
N VAL A 44 21.37 32.15 -3.59
CA VAL A 44 21.07 33.55 -3.24
C VAL A 44 20.28 34.20 -4.36
N LEU A 45 19.06 34.66 -4.06
CA LEU A 45 18.27 35.45 -4.99
C LEU A 45 18.67 36.92 -4.93
N ASP A 46 19.08 37.47 -6.07
CA ASP A 46 19.14 38.91 -6.32
C ASP A 46 17.92 39.33 -7.15
N ARG A 47 16.96 39.95 -6.47
CA ARG A 47 15.71 40.42 -7.06
C ARG A 47 15.85 41.79 -7.75
N VAL A 48 16.95 42.50 -7.57
CA VAL A 48 17.20 43.80 -8.22
C VAL A 48 17.81 43.57 -9.60
N ASN A 49 18.81 42.69 -9.69
CA ASN A 49 19.49 42.37 -10.93
C ASN A 49 18.86 41.19 -11.71
N SER A 50 17.78 40.58 -11.17
CA SER A 50 17.12 39.37 -11.70
C SER A 50 18.10 38.21 -11.90
N GLN A 51 18.84 37.87 -10.84
CA GLN A 51 19.92 36.89 -10.87
C GLN A 51 19.86 35.92 -9.68
N ALA A 52 20.35 34.70 -9.86
CA ALA A 52 20.65 33.78 -8.76
C ALA A 52 22.15 33.44 -8.70
N TRP A 53 22.72 33.53 -7.51
CA TRP A 53 24.10 33.12 -7.23
C TRP A 53 24.11 31.80 -6.46
N ARG A 54 24.72 30.74 -7.04
CA ARG A 54 25.04 29.51 -6.32
C ARG A 54 26.36 29.67 -5.57
N LEU A 55 26.37 29.35 -4.29
CA LEU A 55 27.56 29.32 -3.43
C LEU A 55 27.82 27.89 -2.93
N ASN A 56 29.09 27.51 -2.82
CA ASN A 56 29.51 26.24 -2.22
C ASN A 56 29.42 26.24 -0.68
N ARG A 57 29.77 25.11 -0.04
CA ARG A 57 29.87 24.98 1.44
C ARG A 57 30.80 25.99 2.14
N GLY A 58 31.72 26.61 1.40
CA GLY A 58 32.61 27.68 1.87
C GLY A 58 32.06 29.09 1.62
N PHE A 59 30.79 29.21 1.21
CA PHE A 59 30.12 30.45 0.79
C PHE A 59 30.78 31.16 -0.40
N GLN A 60 31.55 30.44 -1.22
CA GLN A 60 32.15 31.00 -2.43
C GLN A 60 31.26 30.75 -3.65
N PRO A 61 31.12 31.71 -4.59
CA PRO A 61 30.38 31.51 -5.84
C PRO A 61 30.85 30.29 -6.65
N GLN A 62 29.92 29.69 -7.40
CA GLN A 62 30.13 28.60 -8.34
C GLN A 62 29.31 28.79 -9.63
N PRO A 63 29.80 28.30 -10.79
CA PRO A 63 31.09 27.63 -10.99
C PRO A 63 32.32 28.56 -10.83
N GLN A 64 33.49 27.95 -10.66
CA GLN A 64 34.78 28.62 -10.49
C GLN A 64 35.75 28.12 -11.56
N THR A 65 36.49 29.03 -12.19
CA THR A 65 37.61 28.68 -13.07
C THR A 65 38.92 29.06 -12.38
N GLU A 66 39.80 28.10 -12.16
CA GLU A 66 41.18 28.37 -11.72
C GLU A 66 42.03 28.89 -12.88
N THR A 67 42.37 30.18 -12.86
CA THR A 67 43.35 30.76 -13.79
C THR A 67 44.73 30.90 -13.10
N PRO A 68 45.85 30.65 -13.82
CA PRO A 68 47.18 30.66 -13.24
C PRO A 68 47.70 32.09 -13.03
N GLY A 69 47.38 32.65 -11.86
CA GLY A 69 47.68 34.03 -11.46
C GLY A 69 49.17 34.34 -11.23
N ASN A 70 49.44 35.22 -10.27
CA ASN A 70 50.79 35.74 -10.05
C ASN A 70 51.76 34.67 -9.52
N PRO A 71 53.05 34.70 -9.94
CA PRO A 71 54.07 33.82 -9.38
C PRO A 71 54.23 34.08 -7.86
N LEU A 72 54.23 33.02 -7.07
CA LEU A 72 54.42 33.09 -5.62
C LEU A 72 55.84 33.57 -5.28
N LEU A 73 55.99 34.22 -4.12
CA LEU A 73 57.30 34.71 -3.63
C LEU A 73 58.30 33.57 -3.40
N PHE A 74 57.82 32.35 -3.12
CA PHE A 74 58.63 31.14 -2.97
C PHE A 74 58.46 30.22 -4.19
N GLN A 75 59.52 30.12 -4.98
CA GLN A 75 59.61 29.27 -6.16
C GLN A 75 60.39 27.98 -5.87
N PRO A 76 60.09 26.85 -6.54
CA PRO A 76 60.96 25.68 -6.50
C PRO A 76 62.31 26.02 -7.16
N LYS A 77 63.38 25.41 -6.68
CA LYS A 77 64.73 25.65 -7.23
C LYS A 77 64.90 25.08 -8.65
N ASP A 78 64.22 23.96 -8.91
CA ASP A 78 64.17 23.25 -10.18
C ASP A 78 62.71 22.78 -10.40
N GLY A 79 62.15 22.98 -11.59
CA GLY A 79 60.76 22.64 -11.94
C GLY A 79 59.87 23.84 -12.32
N GLU A 80 58.60 23.58 -12.63
CA GLU A 80 57.63 24.60 -13.04
C GLU A 80 57.37 25.66 -11.95
N PRO A 81 57.30 26.95 -12.29
CA PRO A 81 57.13 28.02 -11.30
C PRO A 81 55.72 28.01 -10.70
N ARG A 82 55.67 28.00 -9.36
CA ARG A 82 54.41 28.04 -8.60
C ARG A 82 53.75 29.41 -8.73
N ARG A 83 52.49 29.41 -9.15
CA ARG A 83 51.61 30.59 -9.18
C ARG A 83 50.53 30.45 -8.11
N SER A 84 49.98 31.56 -7.65
CA SER A 84 48.69 31.55 -6.96
C SER A 84 47.61 31.15 -7.96
N ALA A 85 46.70 30.26 -7.58
CA ALA A 85 45.43 30.15 -8.29
C ALA A 85 44.68 31.49 -8.13
N SER A 86 44.32 32.12 -9.25
CA SER A 86 43.27 33.12 -9.28
C SER A 86 41.96 32.35 -9.50
N LEU A 87 40.94 32.61 -8.68
CA LEU A 87 39.60 32.08 -8.91
C LEU A 87 38.81 33.14 -9.67
N GLU A 88 38.60 32.90 -10.97
CA GLU A 88 37.63 33.67 -11.74
C GLU A 88 36.23 33.12 -11.43
N VAL A 89 35.41 33.97 -10.83
CA VAL A 89 33.99 33.70 -10.54
C VAL A 89 33.24 33.73 -11.85
N GLN A 90 32.51 32.65 -12.16
CA GLN A 90 31.70 32.58 -13.36
C GLN A 90 30.32 33.26 -13.15
N GLU A 91 29.62 33.48 -14.25
CA GLU A 91 28.42 34.32 -14.36
C GLU A 91 27.26 33.85 -13.46
N ALA A 92 26.41 34.81 -13.06
CA ALA A 92 25.18 34.54 -12.33
C ALA A 92 24.16 33.81 -13.22
N ILE A 93 23.25 33.08 -12.58
CA ILE A 93 22.12 32.46 -13.28
C ILE A 93 21.08 33.56 -13.58
N GLU A 94 20.84 33.86 -14.85
CA GLU A 94 19.83 34.83 -15.27
C GLU A 94 18.41 34.31 -14.95
N LEU A 95 17.62 35.13 -14.24
CA LEU A 95 16.25 34.82 -13.86
C LEU A 95 15.26 35.66 -14.66
N ALA A 96 14.00 35.19 -14.73
CA ALA A 96 12.91 36.03 -15.19
C ALA A 96 12.75 37.28 -14.30
N GLU A 97 12.46 38.42 -14.91
CA GLU A 97 12.12 39.65 -14.19
C GLU A 97 11.00 39.39 -13.17
N HIS A 98 11.04 40.09 -12.04
CA HIS A 98 10.06 39.94 -10.95
C HIS A 98 10.03 38.54 -10.29
N THR A 99 11.07 37.72 -10.43
CA THR A 99 11.26 36.53 -9.55
C THR A 99 11.18 36.94 -8.07
N ILE A 100 10.36 36.23 -7.29
CA ILE A 100 10.00 36.56 -5.91
C ILE A 100 10.78 35.70 -4.91
N ALA A 101 10.81 34.39 -5.15
CA ALA A 101 11.37 33.37 -4.28
C ALA A 101 11.90 32.19 -5.11
N LEU A 102 12.78 31.37 -4.52
CA LEU A 102 13.37 30.19 -5.13
C LEU A 102 13.10 28.96 -4.23
N ALA A 103 13.13 27.75 -4.78
CA ALA A 103 13.19 26.51 -3.98
C ALA A 103 14.06 25.44 -4.65
N PRO A 104 15.19 25.04 -4.05
CA PRO A 104 16.08 24.04 -4.63
C PRO A 104 15.49 22.63 -4.56
N VAL A 105 15.65 21.88 -5.65
CA VAL A 105 15.28 20.46 -5.75
C VAL A 105 16.48 19.57 -5.45
N ASN A 106 17.65 19.94 -5.99
CA ASN A 106 18.92 19.28 -5.75
C ASN A 106 20.08 20.31 -5.87
N SER A 107 21.33 19.86 -6.04
CA SER A 107 22.51 20.73 -6.16
C SER A 107 22.70 21.37 -7.54
N GLY A 108 21.90 21.00 -8.54
CA GLY A 108 21.81 21.62 -9.86
C GLY A 108 20.50 22.40 -10.04
N ASP A 109 19.37 21.74 -9.81
CA ASP A 109 18.03 22.19 -10.20
C ASP A 109 17.26 22.93 -9.10
N PHE A 110 16.43 23.91 -9.49
CA PHE A 110 15.54 24.65 -8.59
C PHE A 110 14.26 25.13 -9.29
N TRP A 111 13.23 25.42 -8.49
CA TRP A 111 12.04 26.15 -8.91
C TRP A 111 12.19 27.64 -8.63
N ALA A 112 11.68 28.49 -9.52
CA ALA A 112 11.57 29.93 -9.33
C ALA A 112 10.10 30.35 -9.39
N LEU A 113 9.66 31.14 -8.41
CA LEU A 113 8.35 31.77 -8.37
C LEU A 113 8.45 33.16 -8.99
N VAL A 114 7.74 33.40 -10.09
CA VAL A 114 7.80 34.64 -10.86
C VAL A 114 6.51 35.44 -10.66
N GLY A 115 6.65 36.70 -10.27
CA GLY A 115 5.55 37.64 -10.10
C GLY A 115 5.10 38.27 -11.40
N THR A 116 3.83 38.65 -11.46
CA THR A 116 3.25 39.43 -12.57
C THR A 116 2.67 40.73 -12.03
N ALA A 117 2.86 41.84 -12.74
CA ALA A 117 2.29 43.12 -12.33
C ALA A 117 0.76 43.13 -12.46
N GLY A 118 0.07 43.66 -11.44
CA GLY A 118 -1.39 43.80 -11.44
C GLY A 118 -2.11 42.51 -11.02
N ASP A 119 -3.36 42.37 -11.47
CA ASP A 119 -4.31 41.38 -10.96
C ASP A 119 -4.19 39.99 -11.65
N SER A 120 -2.96 39.57 -11.98
CA SER A 120 -2.64 38.37 -12.78
C SER A 120 -2.15 37.18 -11.92
N PRO A 121 -2.15 35.93 -12.42
CA PRO A 121 -1.58 34.77 -11.72
C PRO A 121 -0.04 34.79 -11.74
N SER A 122 0.57 34.29 -10.68
CA SER A 122 2.02 34.03 -10.66
C SER A 122 2.41 32.91 -11.62
N TRP A 123 3.67 32.89 -12.04
CA TRP A 123 4.26 31.83 -12.84
C TRP A 123 5.26 31.01 -12.03
N LEU A 124 5.38 29.73 -12.37
CA LEU A 124 6.30 28.79 -11.75
C LEU A 124 7.24 28.26 -12.84
N GLN A 125 8.54 28.55 -12.71
CA GLN A 125 9.57 28.14 -13.68
C GLN A 125 10.50 27.10 -13.08
N PHE A 126 10.90 26.11 -13.87
CA PHE A 126 11.89 25.11 -13.47
C PHE A 126 13.22 25.37 -14.16
N TYR A 127 14.26 25.56 -13.34
CA TYR A 127 15.63 25.77 -13.78
C TYR A 127 16.43 24.48 -13.59
N GLN A 128 17.05 24.01 -14.67
CA GLN A 128 17.98 22.88 -14.69
C GLN A 128 19.33 23.36 -15.19
N ASP A 129 20.39 23.07 -14.43
CA ASP A 129 21.77 23.48 -14.70
C ASP A 129 21.94 24.98 -15.08
N GLY A 130 21.07 25.83 -14.54
CA GLY A 130 21.05 27.29 -14.78
C GLY A 130 20.16 27.76 -15.94
N ALA A 131 19.56 26.87 -16.72
CA ALA A 131 18.63 27.23 -17.79
C ALA A 131 17.16 26.96 -17.41
N ALA A 132 16.25 27.87 -17.75
CA ALA A 132 14.81 27.66 -17.59
C ALA A 132 14.30 26.65 -18.65
N ILE A 133 13.88 25.46 -18.21
CA ILE A 133 13.44 24.37 -19.09
C ILE A 133 11.92 24.12 -19.08
N ALA A 134 11.21 24.65 -18.09
CA ALA A 134 9.74 24.62 -18.04
C ALA A 134 9.18 25.90 -17.40
N SER A 135 7.98 26.30 -17.81
CA SER A 135 7.26 27.47 -17.29
C SER A 135 5.77 27.17 -17.24
N LEU A 136 5.11 27.45 -16.11
CA LEU A 136 3.72 27.10 -15.83
C LEU A 136 2.99 28.28 -15.18
N GLU A 137 1.87 28.71 -15.75
CA GLU A 137 0.99 29.71 -15.14
C GLU A 137 0.16 29.06 -14.02
N LEU A 138 0.18 29.65 -12.81
CA LEU A 138 -0.49 29.13 -11.62
C LEU A 138 -1.98 29.51 -11.59
N ASN A 139 -2.73 29.00 -12.57
CA ASN A 139 -4.20 28.94 -12.54
C ASN A 139 -4.66 27.50 -12.22
N THR A 140 -5.88 27.30 -11.71
CA THR A 140 -6.34 25.95 -11.33
C THR A 140 -6.63 25.01 -12.49
N ALA A 141 -6.89 25.52 -13.70
CA ALA A 141 -7.10 24.69 -14.89
C ALA A 141 -5.81 23.97 -15.32
N ASN A 142 -4.68 24.68 -15.29
CA ASN A 142 -3.34 24.15 -15.59
C ASN A 142 -2.81 23.13 -14.57
N LEU A 143 -3.45 23.01 -13.39
CA LEU A 143 -2.98 22.22 -12.25
C LEU A 143 -3.80 20.95 -11.99
N VAL A 144 -4.77 20.64 -12.85
CA VAL A 144 -5.77 19.56 -12.71
C VAL A 144 -5.81 18.71 -13.99
N ASP A 145 -6.19 17.42 -13.87
CA ASP A 145 -6.35 16.53 -15.03
C ASP A 145 -7.42 17.02 -16.02
N VAL A 146 -7.09 16.97 -17.31
CA VAL A 146 -7.97 17.39 -18.41
C VAL A 146 -9.28 16.58 -18.41
N GLY A 147 -10.42 17.27 -18.34
CA GLY A 147 -11.74 16.66 -18.31
C GLY A 147 -12.32 16.38 -16.91
N VAL A 148 -11.66 16.85 -15.84
CA VAL A 148 -12.33 17.09 -14.55
C VAL A 148 -13.08 18.42 -14.66
N ASP A 149 -14.39 18.43 -14.34
CA ASP A 149 -15.31 19.57 -14.57
C ASP A 149 -14.72 20.95 -14.24
N ASP A 150 -15.01 21.93 -15.11
CA ASP A 150 -14.51 23.32 -15.10
C ASP A 150 -14.92 24.08 -13.83
N LEU A 151 -14.14 23.86 -12.77
CA LEU A 151 -14.13 24.69 -11.59
C LEU A 151 -13.13 25.83 -11.80
N ASP A 152 -13.66 26.95 -12.31
CA ASP A 152 -13.01 28.24 -12.56
C ASP A 152 -12.59 28.93 -11.25
N LEU A 153 -11.73 28.24 -10.49
CA LEU A 153 -11.46 28.48 -9.07
C LEU A 153 -10.08 29.09 -8.82
N GLN A 154 -9.99 30.38 -9.12
CA GLN A 154 -8.95 31.30 -8.66
C GLN A 154 -7.60 31.18 -9.39
N GLN A 155 -7.11 32.34 -9.82
CA GLN A 155 -5.70 32.57 -10.09
C GLN A 155 -4.93 32.52 -8.76
N ILE A 156 -3.77 31.87 -8.74
CA ILE A 156 -2.93 31.80 -7.54
C ILE A 156 -1.80 32.83 -7.66
N ARG A 157 -1.71 33.71 -6.67
CA ARG A 157 -0.58 34.65 -6.52
C ARG A 157 0.30 34.18 -5.39
N GLY A 158 1.49 33.72 -5.74
CA GLY A 158 2.49 33.29 -4.78
C GLY A 158 3.21 34.50 -4.19
N TYR A 159 3.26 34.59 -2.87
CA TYR A 159 4.21 35.46 -2.17
C TYR A 159 5.53 34.73 -1.89
N ASP A 160 5.46 33.44 -1.54
CA ASP A 160 6.63 32.64 -1.16
C ASP A 160 6.43 31.15 -1.45
N LEU A 161 7.55 30.42 -1.59
CA LEU A 161 7.70 29.14 -2.27
C LEU A 161 8.68 28.26 -1.48
N VAL A 162 8.35 27.00 -1.20
CA VAL A 162 9.33 26.04 -0.67
C VAL A 162 9.13 24.61 -1.19
N TYR A 163 10.23 23.90 -1.45
CA TYR A 163 10.23 22.51 -1.91
C TYR A 163 10.55 21.54 -0.77
N VAL A 164 9.81 20.44 -0.69
CA VAL A 164 10.01 19.35 0.28
C VAL A 164 10.09 18.03 -0.48
N PRO A 165 11.28 17.38 -0.55
CA PRO A 165 11.43 16.10 -1.24
C PRO A 165 10.72 14.96 -0.50
N THR A 166 10.31 13.94 -1.26
CA THR A 166 9.76 12.69 -0.70
C THR A 166 10.72 11.52 -0.93
N ALA A 167 10.56 10.44 -0.16
CA ALA A 167 11.46 9.29 -0.20
C ALA A 167 11.45 8.49 -1.53
N THR A 168 10.58 8.84 -2.48
CA THR A 168 10.43 8.18 -3.79
C THR A 168 11.02 8.96 -4.96
N GLY A 169 11.71 10.08 -4.72
CA GLY A 169 12.31 10.94 -5.75
C GLY A 169 11.42 12.11 -6.18
N ASP A 170 10.10 11.93 -6.14
CA ASP A 170 9.09 12.98 -6.25
C ASP A 170 9.15 13.98 -5.08
N GLY A 171 8.47 15.13 -5.21
CA GLY A 171 8.43 16.17 -4.20
C GLY A 171 7.08 16.86 -4.02
N ARG A 172 7.04 17.75 -3.04
CA ARG A 172 5.92 18.67 -2.79
C ARG A 172 6.45 20.09 -2.71
N LEU A 173 5.91 20.95 -3.55
CA LEU A 173 6.11 22.38 -3.50
C LEU A 173 4.95 22.99 -2.70
N TYR A 174 5.24 23.80 -1.69
CA TYR A 174 4.25 24.57 -0.95
C TYR A 174 4.39 26.04 -1.32
N LEU A 175 3.26 26.70 -1.53
CA LEU A 175 3.19 28.06 -2.03
C LEU A 175 2.25 28.90 -1.14
N VAL A 176 2.72 30.01 -0.59
CA VAL A 176 1.91 30.94 0.21
C VAL A 176 1.19 31.92 -0.70
N ASP A 177 -0.10 32.11 -0.47
CA ASP A 177 -0.95 33.08 -1.16
C ASP A 177 -0.57 34.53 -0.77
N GLU A 178 -0.67 35.49 -1.70
CA GLU A 178 -0.41 36.92 -1.47
C GLU A 178 -1.18 37.47 -0.25
N ALA A 179 -2.39 36.98 0.02
CA ALA A 179 -3.17 37.38 1.19
C ALA A 179 -2.61 36.86 2.55
N GLY A 180 -1.55 36.06 2.55
CA GLY A 180 -0.85 35.54 3.73
C GLY A 180 -1.68 34.59 4.62
N ASN A 181 -2.88 34.22 4.18
CA ASN A 181 -3.90 33.53 4.99
C ASN A 181 -3.97 32.02 4.75
N GLN A 182 -3.37 31.52 3.66
CA GLN A 182 -3.32 30.11 3.30
C GLN A 182 -2.07 29.78 2.48
N ALA A 183 -1.75 28.49 2.42
CA ALA A 183 -0.83 27.94 1.45
C ALA A 183 -1.52 26.84 0.61
N TYR A 184 -1.05 26.68 -0.62
CA TYR A 184 -1.38 25.58 -1.51
C TYR A 184 -0.25 24.53 -1.47
N SER A 185 -0.56 23.29 -1.85
CA SER A 185 0.46 22.25 -2.05
C SER A 185 0.35 21.71 -3.46
N LEU A 186 1.45 21.80 -4.21
CA LEU A 186 1.60 21.23 -5.55
C LEU A 186 2.48 19.99 -5.44
N ARG A 187 1.99 18.86 -5.94
CA ARG A 187 2.81 17.66 -6.11
C ARG A 187 3.66 17.83 -7.37
N ILE A 188 4.94 17.53 -7.24
CA ILE A 188 5.93 17.55 -8.33
C ILE A 188 6.32 16.10 -8.62
N THR A 189 6.13 15.67 -9.86
CA THR A 189 6.62 14.38 -10.37
C THR A 189 7.54 14.64 -11.55
N LEU A 190 8.77 14.11 -11.50
CA LEU A 190 9.82 14.39 -12.47
C LEU A 190 9.85 13.31 -13.56
N GLU A 191 9.28 13.62 -14.73
CA GLU A 191 9.23 12.70 -15.87
C GLU A 191 10.30 13.04 -16.92
N THR A 192 10.62 12.10 -17.81
CA THR A 192 11.57 12.30 -18.91
C THR A 192 11.10 13.35 -19.93
N SER A 193 9.80 13.67 -19.93
CA SER A 193 9.16 14.74 -20.71
C SER A 193 9.18 16.12 -20.03
N GLY A 194 9.73 16.23 -18.81
CA GLY A 194 9.72 17.42 -17.98
C GLY A 194 8.92 17.23 -16.68
N PRO A 195 8.91 18.24 -15.78
CA PRO A 195 8.21 18.15 -14.50
C PRO A 195 6.68 18.27 -14.67
N GLN A 196 5.93 17.28 -14.20
CA GLN A 196 4.50 17.43 -13.97
C GLN A 196 4.22 18.10 -12.62
N VAL A 197 3.29 19.06 -12.62
CA VAL A 197 2.85 19.82 -11.45
C VAL A 197 1.34 19.65 -11.29
N ARG A 198 0.88 19.23 -10.10
CA ARG A 198 -0.55 18.96 -9.84
C ARG A 198 -0.98 19.50 -8.48
N ILE A 199 -2.11 20.21 -8.38
CA ILE A 199 -2.58 20.75 -7.09
C ILE A 199 -3.19 19.66 -6.19
N GLU A 200 -2.66 19.50 -4.98
CA GLU A 200 -3.34 18.72 -3.94
C GLU A 200 -4.45 19.58 -3.33
N ARG A 201 -5.71 19.16 -3.48
CA ARG A 201 -6.91 19.83 -2.94
C ARG A 201 -7.02 19.68 -1.40
N GLN A 202 -6.00 20.12 -0.67
CA GLN A 202 -5.92 20.19 0.79
C GLN A 202 -5.77 21.65 1.24
N TYR A 203 -6.43 22.04 2.32
CA TYR A 203 -6.42 23.43 2.81
C TYR A 203 -5.36 23.59 3.92
N TYR A 204 -4.36 24.45 3.70
CA TYR A 204 -3.32 24.77 4.68
C TYR A 204 -3.50 26.21 5.19
N PRO A 205 -4.37 26.46 6.20
CA PRO A 205 -4.55 27.81 6.74
C PRO A 205 -3.31 28.28 7.47
N LEU A 206 -2.93 29.52 7.20
CA LEU A 206 -1.91 30.24 7.95
C LEU A 206 -2.58 31.04 9.07
N ARG A 207 -1.80 31.38 10.09
CA ARG A 207 -2.23 32.30 11.16
C ARG A 207 -1.65 33.72 10.98
N SER A 208 -1.15 33.99 9.79
CA SER A 208 -0.77 35.33 9.34
C SER A 208 -1.94 35.99 8.61
N LEU A 209 -1.87 37.31 8.50
CA LEU A 209 -2.70 38.13 7.61
C LEU A 209 -1.79 39.16 6.91
N SER A 210 -0.59 38.69 6.55
CA SER A 210 0.51 39.46 5.98
C SER A 210 1.50 38.52 5.31
N GLU A 211 2.38 39.10 4.51
CA GLU A 211 3.66 38.54 4.05
C GLU A 211 4.32 37.63 5.09
N THR A 212 4.71 36.43 4.67
CA THR A 212 5.10 35.32 5.56
C THR A 212 6.11 34.42 4.86
N ALA A 213 7.28 34.26 5.46
CA ALA A 213 8.32 33.36 4.96
C ALA A 213 8.01 31.88 5.26
N LEU A 214 8.42 31.00 4.35
CA LEU A 214 8.51 29.55 4.46
C LEU A 214 9.96 29.10 4.73
N ILE A 215 10.14 27.86 5.19
CA ILE A 215 11.40 27.09 5.10
C ILE A 215 11.10 25.59 5.05
N ALA A 216 12.02 24.80 4.47
CA ALA A 216 12.03 23.35 4.56
C ALA A 216 12.98 22.89 5.68
N ALA A 217 12.51 22.02 6.57
CA ALA A 217 13.35 21.41 7.59
C ALA A 217 12.87 19.99 7.91
N VAL A 218 13.79 19.03 8.00
CA VAL A 218 13.52 17.64 8.42
C VAL A 218 12.36 16.97 7.64
N GLY A 219 12.27 17.24 6.33
CA GLY A 219 11.21 16.69 5.46
C GLY A 219 9.83 17.31 5.66
N LEU A 220 9.72 18.49 6.28
CA LEU A 220 8.48 19.24 6.49
C LEU A 220 8.65 20.72 6.08
N ALA A 221 7.58 21.33 5.59
CA ALA A 221 7.51 22.78 5.43
C ALA A 221 7.10 23.46 6.75
N TYR A 222 7.67 24.63 7.03
CA TYR A 222 7.31 25.50 8.14
C TYR A 222 7.02 26.91 7.62
N TYR A 223 6.16 27.65 8.31
CA TYR A 223 5.93 29.08 8.06
C TYR A 223 6.30 29.90 9.30
N ARG A 224 6.72 31.15 9.09
CA ARG A 224 7.07 32.08 10.16
C ARG A 224 5.83 32.73 10.76
N GLN A 225 5.63 32.62 12.06
CA GLN A 225 4.68 33.48 12.79
C GLN A 225 5.43 34.27 13.87
N ASN A 226 5.47 35.60 13.72
CA ASN A 226 6.23 36.52 14.56
C ASN A 226 7.73 36.15 14.63
N GLN A 227 8.12 35.54 15.75
CA GLN A 227 9.50 35.11 16.09
C GLN A 227 9.59 33.58 16.26
N ARG A 228 8.70 32.81 15.63
CA ARG A 228 8.68 31.34 15.69
C ARG A 228 8.37 30.74 14.33
N TRP A 229 8.93 29.57 14.06
CA TRP A 229 8.57 28.73 12.93
C TRP A 229 7.52 27.70 13.37
N LEU A 230 6.44 27.57 12.60
CA LEU A 230 5.33 26.65 12.86
C LEU A 230 5.19 25.67 11.68
N PRO A 231 5.03 24.36 11.93
CA PRO A 231 4.92 23.38 10.85
C PRO A 231 3.64 23.62 10.04
N LEU A 232 3.76 23.65 8.72
CA LEU A 232 2.64 23.74 7.81
C LEU A 232 1.81 22.46 7.88
N ARG A 233 0.52 22.58 8.20
CA ARG A 233 -0.36 21.46 8.54
C ARG A 233 -1.67 21.58 7.76
N ALA A 234 -1.99 20.55 6.99
CA ALA A 234 -3.26 20.49 6.28
C ALA A 234 -4.41 20.37 7.29
N LEU A 235 -5.41 21.24 7.19
CA LEU A 235 -6.72 20.96 7.74
C LEU A 235 -7.54 20.23 6.66
N PRO A 236 -8.10 19.04 6.94
CA PRO A 236 -8.95 18.32 6.00
C PRO A 236 -10.35 18.95 5.92
N GLN A 237 -10.42 20.20 5.44
CA GLN A 237 -11.67 20.78 4.94
C GLN A 237 -12.03 20.13 3.61
N ARG A 238 -12.66 18.96 3.67
CA ARG A 238 -13.39 18.43 2.51
C ARG A 238 -14.48 19.43 2.17
N ARG A 239 -14.37 20.05 0.99
CA ARG A 239 -15.43 20.85 0.37
C ARG A 239 -16.11 19.95 -0.65
N PHE A 240 -17.34 19.56 -0.35
CA PHE A 240 -18.22 18.83 -1.26
C PHE A 240 -19.25 19.79 -1.85
N GLU A 241 -19.76 19.50 -3.05
CA GLU A 241 -20.93 20.20 -3.55
C GLU A 241 -22.14 19.95 -2.64
N PRO A 242 -22.95 20.99 -2.33
CA PRO A 242 -24.10 20.86 -1.45
C PRO A 242 -25.28 20.12 -2.11
N PHE A 243 -25.32 20.08 -3.44
CA PHE A 243 -26.36 19.43 -4.25
C PHE A 243 -25.74 18.72 -5.45
N ALA A 244 -26.25 17.53 -5.79
CA ALA A 244 -25.95 16.86 -7.06
C ALA A 244 -27.14 15.99 -7.50
N ASP A 245 -27.55 16.10 -8.77
CA ASP A 245 -28.62 15.29 -9.35
C ASP A 245 -28.04 14.20 -10.25
N ILE A 246 -28.29 12.94 -9.90
CA ILE A 246 -27.84 11.76 -10.66
C ILE A 246 -29.07 11.09 -11.26
N THR A 247 -29.19 11.11 -12.60
CA THR A 247 -30.21 10.35 -13.33
C THR A 247 -29.62 9.02 -13.78
N LEU A 248 -30.22 7.90 -13.33
CA LEU A 248 -29.74 6.57 -13.67
C LEU A 248 -30.20 6.12 -15.07
N PRO A 249 -29.51 5.14 -15.68
CA PRO A 249 -30.01 4.45 -16.86
C PRO A 249 -31.41 3.86 -16.67
N VAL A 250 -32.13 3.68 -17.76
CA VAL A 250 -33.41 2.97 -17.75
C VAL A 250 -33.17 1.48 -17.46
N MET A 251 -34.02 0.86 -16.65
CA MET A 251 -33.90 -0.54 -16.24
C MET A 251 -35.15 -1.32 -16.67
N ASP A 252 -34.95 -2.52 -17.22
CA ASP A 252 -36.01 -3.37 -17.74
C ASP A 252 -36.45 -4.44 -16.71
N GLY A 253 -37.69 -4.32 -16.25
CA GLY A 253 -38.40 -5.28 -15.39
C GLY A 253 -39.00 -6.48 -16.14
N ARG A 254 -38.77 -6.57 -17.47
CA ARG A 254 -39.14 -7.63 -18.42
C ARG A 254 -40.64 -7.78 -18.69
N ASP A 255 -41.47 -7.74 -17.65
CA ASP A 255 -42.91 -7.95 -17.75
C ASP A 255 -43.68 -6.64 -18.05
N PRO A 256 -44.59 -6.62 -19.03
CA PRO A 256 -45.55 -5.52 -19.21
C PRO A 256 -46.41 -5.31 -17.97
N GLY A 257 -46.64 -4.05 -17.60
CA GLY A 257 -47.38 -3.67 -16.40
C GLY A 257 -46.65 -3.95 -15.08
N CYS A 258 -45.33 -4.25 -15.11
CA CYS A 258 -44.53 -4.59 -13.93
C CYS A 258 -44.71 -3.58 -12.79
N LEU A 259 -45.13 -4.07 -11.62
CA LEU A 259 -45.11 -3.31 -10.38
C LEU A 259 -43.73 -3.46 -9.73
N TRP A 260 -43.04 -2.34 -9.53
CA TRP A 260 -41.72 -2.33 -8.90
C TRP A 260 -41.85 -2.51 -7.37
N HIS A 261 -40.93 -3.27 -6.77
CA HIS A 261 -41.05 -3.69 -5.37
C HIS A 261 -40.40 -2.67 -4.43
N ARG A 262 -39.08 -2.78 -4.27
CA ARG A 262 -38.27 -1.98 -3.35
C ARG A 262 -36.98 -1.53 -4.01
N LEU A 263 -36.44 -0.42 -3.53
CA LEU A 263 -35.11 0.07 -3.83
C LEU A 263 -34.24 -0.19 -2.60
N CYS A 264 -33.08 -0.81 -2.79
CA CYS A 264 -32.06 -0.94 -1.74
C CYS A 264 -30.78 -0.22 -2.20
N VAL A 265 -30.21 0.59 -1.30
CA VAL A 265 -29.04 1.44 -1.57
C VAL A 265 -28.02 1.22 -0.45
N ASP A 266 -26.84 0.72 -0.79
CA ASP A 266 -25.74 0.64 0.16
C ASP A 266 -25.07 2.02 0.23
N ALA A 267 -25.35 2.75 1.32
CA ALA A 267 -24.92 4.14 1.48
C ALA A 267 -24.44 4.46 2.91
N CYS A 268 -23.59 5.47 3.01
CA CYS A 268 -23.36 6.21 4.25
C CYS A 268 -24.06 7.57 4.14
N LEU A 269 -25.00 7.83 5.06
CA LEU A 269 -25.76 9.08 5.16
C LEU A 269 -25.40 9.80 6.47
N PRO A 270 -24.26 10.52 6.52
CA PRO A 270 -23.87 11.27 7.71
C PRO A 270 -24.93 12.33 8.08
N PRO A 271 -24.89 12.89 9.31
CA PRO A 271 -25.76 13.99 9.71
C PRO A 271 -25.73 15.16 8.71
N ASP A 272 -26.90 15.74 8.49
CA ASP A 272 -27.21 16.78 7.49
C ASP A 272 -26.99 16.39 6.02
N ALA A 273 -26.77 15.10 5.72
CA ALA A 273 -26.75 14.57 4.36
C ALA A 273 -28.02 13.75 4.06
N ALA A 274 -28.54 13.85 2.83
CA ALA A 274 -29.75 13.17 2.42
C ALA A 274 -29.70 12.71 0.95
N ILE A 275 -30.45 11.65 0.64
CA ILE A 275 -30.79 11.23 -0.72
C ILE A 275 -32.31 11.36 -0.86
N GLN A 276 -32.76 12.23 -1.75
CA GLN A 276 -34.14 12.21 -2.24
C GLN A 276 -34.19 11.31 -3.48
N VAL A 277 -35.17 10.40 -3.53
CA VAL A 277 -35.38 9.46 -4.63
C VAL A 277 -36.63 9.85 -5.39
N GLU A 278 -36.51 9.92 -6.72
CA GLU A 278 -37.63 10.05 -7.64
C GLU A 278 -37.60 8.90 -8.64
N ALA A 279 -38.78 8.44 -9.06
CA ALA A 279 -38.92 7.35 -10.02
C ALA A 279 -40.01 7.67 -11.04
N ARG A 280 -39.88 7.09 -12.23
CA ARG A 280 -40.90 7.08 -13.27
C ARG A 280 -40.83 5.77 -14.05
N ALA A 281 -41.97 5.27 -14.53
CA ALA A 281 -42.03 4.00 -15.24
C ALA A 281 -43.05 4.02 -16.38
N ALA A 282 -42.81 3.20 -17.41
CA ALA A 282 -43.69 3.02 -18.56
C ALA A 282 -43.47 1.64 -19.21
N ASP A 283 -44.45 1.15 -19.97
CA ASP A 283 -44.33 -0.15 -20.66
C ASP A 283 -43.52 -0.11 -21.96
N VAL A 284 -43.23 1.09 -22.46
CA VAL A 284 -42.41 1.32 -23.66
C VAL A 284 -41.26 2.26 -23.29
N GLU A 285 -40.04 1.84 -23.57
CA GLU A 285 -38.80 2.53 -23.18
C GLU A 285 -38.75 3.99 -23.64
N SER A 286 -39.13 4.27 -24.90
CA SER A 286 -39.23 5.63 -25.47
C SER A 286 -40.16 6.57 -24.70
N ASN A 287 -41.14 6.00 -24.00
CA ASN A 287 -42.18 6.77 -23.31
C ASN A 287 -41.82 7.05 -21.84
N VAL A 288 -40.81 6.36 -21.28
CA VAL A 288 -40.26 6.64 -19.94
C VAL A 288 -39.77 8.08 -19.87
N GLY A 289 -39.11 8.56 -20.94
CA GLY A 289 -38.64 9.94 -21.06
C GLY A 289 -39.73 11.01 -20.92
N GLN A 290 -40.99 10.65 -21.22
CA GLN A 290 -42.16 11.53 -21.21
C GLN A 290 -42.94 11.48 -19.90
N GLN A 291 -42.69 10.50 -19.03
CA GLN A 291 -43.40 10.37 -17.75
C GLN A 291 -42.91 11.40 -16.73
N PRO A 292 -43.80 11.94 -15.88
CA PRO A 292 -43.41 12.82 -14.78
C PRO A 292 -42.62 12.05 -13.72
N TRP A 293 -41.66 12.73 -13.10
CA TRP A 293 -40.95 12.22 -11.92
C TRP A 293 -41.88 12.17 -10.71
N GLN A 294 -41.94 11.01 -10.05
CA GLN A 294 -42.72 10.79 -8.83
C GLN A 294 -41.79 10.66 -7.64
N ILE A 295 -41.87 11.60 -6.69
CA ILE A 295 -41.11 11.57 -5.43
C ILE A 295 -41.50 10.32 -4.63
N GLN A 296 -40.49 9.51 -4.28
CA GLN A 296 -40.66 8.29 -3.51
C GLN A 296 -40.45 8.55 -2.01
N PRO A 297 -40.90 7.66 -1.11
CA PRO A 297 -40.71 7.81 0.33
C PRO A 297 -39.24 7.92 0.73
N THR A 298 -38.94 8.65 1.81
CA THR A 298 -37.57 8.75 2.34
C THR A 298 -37.00 7.37 2.65
N LEU A 299 -35.74 7.14 2.26
CA LEU A 299 -34.99 5.93 2.59
C LEU A 299 -34.89 5.74 4.11
N TYR A 300 -35.06 4.51 4.59
CA TYR A 300 -34.78 4.13 5.98
C TYR A 300 -33.70 3.06 6.06
N ARG A 301 -32.87 3.11 7.11
CA ARG A 301 -31.75 2.17 7.29
C ARG A 301 -32.26 0.81 7.75
N ARG A 302 -31.89 -0.27 7.05
CA ARG A 302 -32.19 -1.64 7.46
C ARG A 302 -31.37 -2.01 8.72
N SER A 303 -31.87 -2.97 9.49
CA SER A 303 -31.11 -3.58 10.60
C SER A 303 -30.09 -4.62 10.13
N GLN A 304 -30.32 -5.21 8.96
CA GLN A 304 -29.45 -6.20 8.29
C GLN A 304 -29.35 -5.87 6.80
N ASN A 305 -28.27 -6.32 6.15
CA ASN A 305 -28.09 -6.15 4.72
C ASN A 305 -29.18 -6.89 3.93
N GLU A 306 -29.56 -6.36 2.77
CA GLU A 306 -30.53 -6.99 1.85
C GLU A 306 -29.98 -8.28 1.24
N VAL A 307 -28.69 -8.31 0.88
CA VAL A 307 -28.00 -9.55 0.46
C VAL A 307 -27.37 -10.20 1.70
N PRO A 308 -27.79 -11.40 2.10
CA PRO A 308 -27.24 -12.09 3.27
C PRO A 308 -25.74 -12.34 3.15
N TYR A 309 -25.02 -12.20 4.27
CA TYR A 309 -23.58 -12.47 4.42
C TYR A 309 -22.63 -11.66 3.51
N SER A 310 -23.16 -10.84 2.60
CA SER A 310 -22.41 -9.96 1.70
C SER A 310 -22.10 -8.61 2.34
N TYR A 311 -20.89 -8.12 2.15
CA TYR A 311 -20.44 -6.82 2.66
C TYR A 311 -19.65 -6.05 1.60
N LEU A 312 -20.26 -5.02 1.01
CA LEU A 312 -19.58 -4.07 0.09
C LEU A 312 -18.70 -3.05 0.82
N TRP A 313 -18.79 -3.00 2.14
CA TRP A 313 -18.11 -2.06 3.03
C TRP A 313 -17.04 -2.80 3.84
N SER A 314 -15.84 -2.22 3.95
CA SER A 314 -14.79 -2.74 4.84
C SER A 314 -15.27 -2.77 6.30
N GLU A 315 -14.60 -3.54 7.17
CA GLU A 315 -14.96 -3.56 8.58
C GLU A 315 -14.83 -2.18 9.25
N ALA A 316 -13.83 -1.39 8.86
CA ALA A 316 -13.66 -0.01 9.34
C ALA A 316 -14.82 0.90 8.91
N GLU A 317 -15.35 0.75 7.70
CA GLU A 317 -16.52 1.51 7.23
C GLU A 317 -17.83 1.04 7.86
N ARG A 318 -18.00 -0.27 8.10
CA ARG A 318 -19.17 -0.83 8.79
C ARG A 318 -19.31 -0.38 10.25
N ARG A 319 -18.19 0.02 10.88
CA ARG A 319 -18.16 0.63 12.23
C ARG A 319 -18.53 2.12 12.23
N GLN A 320 -18.58 2.80 11.07
CA GLN A 320 -18.99 4.20 11.00
C GLN A 320 -20.51 4.31 11.19
N PRO A 321 -21.01 5.27 11.98
CA PRO A 321 -22.44 5.50 12.13
C PRO A 321 -23.04 5.89 10.77
N HIS A 322 -24.31 5.54 10.55
CA HIS A 322 -25.07 5.78 9.32
C HIS A 322 -24.61 5.05 8.04
N THR A 323 -23.52 4.28 8.05
CA THR A 323 -23.19 3.33 6.98
C THR A 323 -24.12 2.11 7.00
N GLY A 324 -24.59 1.63 5.85
CA GLY A 324 -25.30 0.35 5.73
C GLY A 324 -26.19 0.26 4.49
N THR A 325 -27.04 -0.76 4.42
CA THR A 325 -28.12 -0.83 3.42
C THR A 325 -29.31 0.01 3.89
N TRP A 326 -29.76 0.92 3.03
CA TRP A 326 -30.97 1.73 3.18
C TRP A 326 -32.02 1.22 2.18
N GLU A 327 -33.31 1.28 2.52
CA GLU A 327 -34.37 0.84 1.60
C GLU A 327 -35.55 1.82 1.55
N LEU A 328 -36.31 1.74 0.45
CA LEU A 328 -37.68 2.24 0.37
C LEU A 328 -38.56 1.24 -0.41
N LEU A 329 -39.86 1.24 -0.11
CA LEU A 329 -40.87 0.53 -0.89
C LEU A 329 -41.42 1.50 -1.95
N PHE A 330 -41.39 1.12 -3.23
CA PHE A 330 -41.92 1.98 -4.29
C PHE A 330 -43.43 2.19 -4.15
N GLN A 331 -43.86 3.41 -4.47
CA GLN A 331 -45.26 3.84 -4.46
C GLN A 331 -45.67 4.25 -5.87
N GLN A 332 -46.72 3.60 -6.40
CA GLN A 332 -47.35 3.91 -7.70
C GLN A 332 -46.42 3.82 -8.93
N VAL A 333 -45.22 3.26 -8.79
CA VAL A 333 -44.29 2.98 -9.91
C VAL A 333 -44.70 1.69 -10.61
N GLN A 334 -45.37 1.83 -11.76
CA GLN A 334 -45.82 0.72 -12.61
C GLN A 334 -45.38 0.93 -14.07
N GLY A 335 -44.91 -0.15 -14.69
CA GLY A 335 -44.53 -0.23 -16.09
C GLY A 335 -43.28 -1.10 -16.27
N ARG A 336 -43.14 -1.77 -17.42
CA ARG A 336 -42.00 -2.64 -17.74
C ARG A 336 -40.65 -1.98 -17.49
N TYR A 337 -40.49 -0.72 -17.87
CA TYR A 337 -39.25 0.04 -17.74
C TYR A 337 -39.36 1.07 -16.62
N ILE A 338 -38.32 1.20 -15.79
CA ILE A 338 -38.17 2.24 -14.76
C ILE A 338 -36.97 3.14 -15.05
N GLN A 339 -37.07 4.43 -14.75
CA GLN A 339 -35.93 5.31 -14.55
C GLN A 339 -35.99 5.93 -13.16
N ILE A 340 -34.82 6.12 -12.54
CA ILE A 340 -34.65 6.65 -11.19
C ILE A 340 -33.75 7.89 -11.25
N ARG A 341 -34.11 8.94 -10.50
CA ARG A 341 -33.26 10.10 -10.21
C ARG A 341 -32.97 10.15 -8.71
N LEU A 342 -31.72 10.46 -8.38
CA LEU A 342 -31.24 10.65 -7.02
C LEU A 342 -30.75 12.09 -6.87
N THR A 343 -31.42 12.88 -6.04
CA THR A 343 -30.91 14.19 -5.60
C THR A 343 -30.12 13.97 -4.32
N LEU A 344 -28.79 14.07 -4.41
CA LEU A 344 -27.88 14.07 -3.27
C LEU A 344 -27.87 15.46 -2.64
N ARG A 345 -27.90 15.54 -1.31
CA ARG A 345 -27.80 16.79 -0.54
C ARG A 345 -26.80 16.64 0.59
N GLY A 346 -25.96 17.66 0.78
CA GLY A 346 -24.96 17.72 1.85
C GLY A 346 -24.77 19.15 2.38
N ASN A 347 -24.02 19.28 3.47
CA ASN A 347 -23.77 20.57 4.14
C ASN A 347 -22.41 21.19 3.77
N GLY A 348 -21.86 20.81 2.61
CA GLY A 348 -20.52 21.20 2.12
C GLY A 348 -19.35 20.51 2.82
N ARG A 349 -19.54 19.99 4.05
CA ARG A 349 -18.52 19.27 4.85
C ARG A 349 -18.77 17.76 4.91
N ASN A 350 -20.04 17.39 4.91
CA ASN A 350 -20.59 16.04 4.80
C ASN A 350 -21.34 15.92 3.46
N THR A 351 -21.31 14.73 2.86
CA THR A 351 -22.07 14.40 1.64
C THR A 351 -22.53 12.92 1.69
N PRO A 352 -23.63 12.52 1.01
CA PRO A 352 -23.98 11.12 0.86
C PRO A 352 -22.90 10.34 0.10
N LEU A 353 -22.53 9.15 0.59
CA LEU A 353 -21.67 8.22 -0.14
C LEU A 353 -22.47 6.98 -0.52
N ILE A 354 -22.61 6.70 -1.82
CA ILE A 354 -23.28 5.50 -2.35
C ILE A 354 -22.22 4.52 -2.86
N ARG A 355 -22.30 3.25 -2.43
CA ARG A 355 -21.48 2.13 -2.93
C ARG A 355 -22.19 1.32 -4.01
N ALA A 356 -23.48 1.06 -3.84
CA ALA A 356 -24.29 0.29 -4.77
C ALA A 356 -25.78 0.61 -4.61
N LEU A 357 -26.55 0.27 -5.65
CA LEU A 357 -28.00 0.42 -5.71
C LEU A 357 -28.59 -0.79 -6.42
N ARG A 358 -29.67 -1.36 -5.88
CA ARG A 358 -30.36 -2.54 -6.39
C ARG A 358 -31.88 -2.30 -6.38
N VAL A 359 -32.54 -2.74 -7.44
CA VAL A 359 -33.97 -2.49 -7.69
C VAL A 359 -34.66 -3.83 -7.87
N HIS A 360 -35.64 -4.14 -7.01
CA HIS A 360 -36.29 -5.44 -7.00
C HIS A 360 -37.60 -5.42 -7.79
N TYR A 361 -37.82 -6.45 -8.60
CA TYR A 361 -39.04 -6.69 -9.37
C TYR A 361 -39.29 -8.20 -9.56
N PRO A 362 -40.53 -8.62 -9.83
CA PRO A 362 -41.78 -7.86 -9.62
C PRO A 362 -42.15 -7.77 -8.12
N ARG A 363 -43.09 -6.89 -7.77
CA ARG A 363 -43.62 -6.71 -6.40
C ARG A 363 -44.27 -7.98 -5.85
N PHE A 364 -43.72 -8.52 -4.76
CA PHE A 364 -44.28 -9.70 -4.08
C PHE A 364 -45.35 -9.30 -3.05
N SER A 365 -46.61 -9.25 -3.49
CA SER A 365 -47.74 -8.88 -2.63
C SER A 365 -48.28 -10.06 -1.82
N TYR A 366 -48.13 -10.03 -0.49
CA TYR A 366 -48.80 -10.98 0.42
C TYR A 366 -50.34 -10.89 0.31
N LEU A 367 -50.88 -9.69 0.05
CA LEU A 367 -52.32 -9.46 -0.16
C LEU A 367 -52.85 -10.20 -1.41
N GLN A 368 -52.04 -10.31 -2.46
CA GLN A 368 -52.40 -11.06 -3.68
C GLN A 368 -52.11 -12.57 -3.57
N LYS A 369 -51.07 -12.97 -2.84
CA LYS A 369 -50.62 -14.37 -2.77
C LYS A 369 -51.32 -15.21 -1.71
N TYR A 370 -51.68 -14.62 -0.57
CA TYR A 370 -52.10 -15.39 0.62
C TYR A 370 -53.45 -14.97 1.21
N LEU A 371 -53.92 -13.74 0.96
CA LEU A 371 -55.21 -13.27 1.49
C LEU A 371 -56.37 -13.47 0.50
N PRO A 372 -57.60 -13.77 0.98
CA PRO A 372 -58.78 -13.88 0.13
C PRO A 372 -59.05 -12.61 -0.70
N PRO A 373 -59.53 -12.72 -1.96
CA PRO A 373 -59.86 -11.58 -2.81
C PRO A 373 -60.89 -10.59 -2.24
N LEU A 374 -61.62 -10.97 -1.18
CA LEU A 374 -62.50 -10.06 -0.42
C LEU A 374 -61.76 -8.80 0.07
N TYR A 375 -60.52 -8.95 0.54
CA TYR A 375 -59.67 -7.85 1.02
C TYR A 375 -59.17 -6.92 -0.08
N GLN A 376 -59.39 -7.26 -1.36
CA GLN A 376 -58.96 -6.50 -2.53
C GLN A 376 -60.11 -5.69 -3.16
N ARG A 377 -61.35 -5.81 -2.66
CA ARG A 377 -62.54 -5.17 -3.26
C ARG A 377 -62.52 -3.65 -3.20
N ASP A 378 -62.16 -3.08 -2.05
CA ASP A 378 -61.90 -1.63 -1.95
C ASP A 378 -60.43 -1.35 -2.26
N ARG A 379 -60.20 -0.53 -3.29
CA ARG A 379 -58.86 -0.14 -3.74
C ARG A 379 -58.11 0.68 -2.69
N VAL A 380 -58.80 1.45 -1.85
CA VAL A 380 -58.16 2.29 -0.82
C VAL A 380 -57.62 1.42 0.30
N SER A 381 -58.48 0.57 0.89
CA SER A 381 -58.11 -0.42 1.91
C SER A 381 -57.05 -1.40 1.40
N ALA A 382 -57.18 -1.88 0.16
CA ALA A 382 -56.20 -2.79 -0.45
C ALA A 382 -54.82 -2.15 -0.60
N SER A 383 -54.75 -0.89 -1.07
CA SER A 383 -53.49 -0.15 -1.20
C SER A 383 -52.80 0.08 0.15
N PHE A 384 -53.57 0.41 1.20
CA PHE A 384 -53.04 0.49 2.56
C PHE A 384 -52.56 -0.87 3.08
N LEU A 385 -53.38 -1.92 2.91
CA LEU A 385 -53.10 -3.26 3.44
C LEU A 385 -51.88 -3.91 2.78
N ASP A 386 -51.70 -3.74 1.46
CA ASP A 386 -50.48 -4.19 0.76
C ASP A 386 -49.22 -3.51 1.30
N ARG A 387 -49.25 -2.19 1.48
CA ARG A 387 -48.16 -1.42 2.09
C ARG A 387 -47.89 -1.79 3.54
N PHE A 388 -48.94 -2.13 4.30
CA PHE A 388 -48.81 -2.59 5.69
C PHE A 388 -48.14 -3.96 5.77
N LEU A 389 -48.54 -4.89 4.90
CA LEU A 389 -48.00 -6.25 4.81
C LEU A 389 -46.57 -6.31 4.21
N ALA A 390 -46.15 -5.29 3.46
CA ALA A 390 -44.75 -5.16 3.01
C ALA A 390 -43.74 -5.04 4.17
N ASN A 391 -44.16 -4.61 5.37
CA ASN A 391 -43.30 -4.53 6.55
C ASN A 391 -42.91 -5.93 7.09
N PRO A 392 -43.85 -6.84 7.43
CA PRO A 392 -43.50 -8.21 7.79
C PRO A 392 -42.91 -9.00 6.61
N GLU A 393 -43.33 -8.76 5.37
CA GLU A 393 -42.68 -9.36 4.18
C GLU A 393 -41.19 -9.01 4.12
N GLY A 394 -40.82 -7.73 4.23
CA GLY A 394 -39.41 -7.31 4.26
C GLY A 394 -38.58 -7.95 5.37
N LEU A 395 -39.18 -8.20 6.53
CA LEU A 395 -38.54 -8.94 7.63
C LEU A 395 -38.36 -10.42 7.29
N PHE A 396 -39.44 -11.13 6.94
CA PHE A 396 -39.40 -12.57 6.70
C PHE A 396 -38.57 -12.93 5.48
N THR A 397 -38.68 -12.20 4.36
CA THR A 397 -37.87 -12.43 3.16
C THR A 397 -36.36 -12.23 3.42
N THR A 398 -35.98 -11.39 4.40
CA THR A 398 -34.57 -11.25 4.84
C THR A 398 -34.11 -12.52 5.59
N LEU A 399 -34.94 -13.03 6.50
CA LEU A 399 -34.64 -14.23 7.30
C LEU A 399 -34.64 -15.50 6.42
N GLU A 400 -35.62 -15.64 5.54
CA GLU A 400 -35.70 -16.71 4.53
C GLU A 400 -34.49 -16.67 3.60
N GLY A 401 -34.11 -15.47 3.12
CA GLY A 401 -32.91 -15.28 2.31
C GLY A 401 -31.64 -15.70 3.04
N ALA A 402 -31.49 -15.33 4.32
CA ALA A 402 -30.34 -15.73 5.13
C ALA A 402 -30.28 -17.27 5.32
N ILE A 403 -31.40 -17.90 5.66
CA ILE A 403 -31.49 -19.36 5.79
C ILE A 403 -31.17 -20.05 4.45
N ALA A 404 -31.68 -19.54 3.33
CA ALA A 404 -31.43 -20.06 1.98
C ALA A 404 -30.01 -19.78 1.45
N GLN A 405 -29.21 -18.98 2.17
CA GLN A 405 -27.79 -18.72 1.86
C GLN A 405 -26.84 -19.22 2.96
N ALA A 406 -27.32 -19.97 3.96
CA ALA A 406 -26.51 -20.41 5.09
C ALA A 406 -25.29 -21.26 4.69
N GLN A 407 -25.33 -21.94 3.53
CA GLN A 407 -24.18 -22.64 2.95
C GLN A 407 -22.94 -21.74 2.74
N VAL A 408 -23.12 -20.42 2.57
CA VAL A 408 -22.04 -19.44 2.42
C VAL A 408 -21.18 -19.34 3.69
N LEU A 409 -21.75 -19.64 4.86
CA LEU A 409 -21.04 -19.71 6.15
C LEU A 409 -20.29 -21.04 6.33
N LEU A 410 -20.62 -22.09 5.57
CA LEU A 410 -20.08 -23.44 5.73
C LEU A 410 -18.93 -23.75 4.77
N ASP A 411 -18.83 -23.03 3.65
CA ASP A 411 -17.73 -23.16 2.70
C ASP A 411 -16.50 -22.35 3.17
N PRO A 412 -15.33 -22.99 3.41
CA PRO A 412 -14.11 -22.30 3.81
C PRO A 412 -13.59 -21.26 2.81
N ARG A 413 -14.15 -21.18 1.59
CA ARG A 413 -13.82 -20.16 0.59
C ARG A 413 -14.63 -18.88 0.75
N THR A 414 -15.79 -18.92 1.40
CA THR A 414 -16.73 -17.79 1.49
C THR A 414 -17.09 -17.34 2.91
N ALA A 415 -16.94 -18.20 3.93
CA ALA A 415 -17.09 -17.81 5.34
C ALA A 415 -16.13 -16.64 5.70
N ALA A 416 -16.43 -15.83 6.70
CA ALA A 416 -15.52 -14.73 7.09
C ALA A 416 -14.28 -15.27 7.84
N ASP A 417 -13.18 -14.52 7.84
CA ASP A 417 -11.92 -14.97 8.48
C ASP A 417 -12.06 -15.25 9.99
N ILE A 418 -13.00 -14.58 10.66
CA ILE A 418 -13.33 -14.79 12.07
C ILE A 418 -14.13 -16.09 12.33
N ASP A 419 -14.86 -16.59 11.33
CA ASP A 419 -15.69 -17.80 11.43
C ASP A 419 -14.89 -19.08 11.18
N LEU A 420 -13.65 -18.97 10.67
CA LEU A 420 -12.79 -20.11 10.33
C LEU A 420 -12.45 -20.97 11.55
N ASP A 421 -12.24 -20.34 12.72
CA ASP A 421 -11.94 -21.06 13.96
C ASP A 421 -13.19 -21.76 14.54
N TRP A 422 -14.39 -21.21 14.28
CA TRP A 422 -15.66 -21.88 14.56
C TRP A 422 -15.85 -23.10 13.64
N LEU A 423 -15.64 -22.95 12.32
CA LEU A 423 -15.68 -24.08 11.37
C LEU A 423 -14.67 -25.18 11.72
N ALA A 424 -13.46 -24.82 12.17
CA ALA A 424 -12.45 -25.78 12.61
C ALA A 424 -12.94 -26.62 13.80
N GLY A 425 -13.67 -26.01 14.74
CA GLY A 425 -14.28 -26.67 15.88
C GLY A 425 -15.23 -27.81 15.51
N TRP A 426 -16.10 -27.61 14.50
CA TRP A 426 -16.99 -28.67 13.98
C TRP A 426 -16.22 -29.86 13.39
N LEU A 427 -14.99 -29.65 12.93
CA LEU A 427 -14.15 -30.65 12.26
C LEU A 427 -13.08 -31.26 13.19
N GLY A 428 -13.07 -30.89 14.48
CA GLY A 428 -12.05 -31.34 15.46
C GLY A 428 -10.64 -30.81 15.17
N LEU A 429 -10.53 -29.74 14.38
CA LEU A 429 -9.27 -29.10 13.99
C LEU A 429 -8.93 -27.96 14.95
N ALA A 430 -7.65 -27.87 15.32
CA ALA A 430 -7.06 -26.68 15.92
C ALA A 430 -6.26 -25.95 14.83
N LEU A 431 -6.58 -24.68 14.59
CA LEU A 431 -5.84 -23.79 13.70
C LEU A 431 -4.84 -22.98 14.53
N ASP A 432 -3.61 -22.78 14.04
CA ASP A 432 -2.68 -21.89 14.76
C ASP A 432 -3.07 -20.42 14.56
N PRO A 433 -3.17 -19.60 15.61
CA PRO A 433 -3.53 -18.18 15.49
C PRO A 433 -2.61 -17.37 14.56
N THR A 434 -1.36 -17.80 14.38
CA THR A 434 -0.36 -17.14 13.52
C THR A 434 -0.41 -17.56 12.06
N TRP A 435 -1.20 -18.58 11.70
CA TRP A 435 -1.47 -18.92 10.29
C TRP A 435 -2.30 -17.84 9.60
N THR A 436 -1.91 -17.54 8.36
CA THR A 436 -2.67 -16.68 7.44
C THR A 436 -4.07 -17.23 7.16
N PRO A 437 -5.05 -16.38 6.79
CA PRO A 437 -6.35 -16.84 6.31
C PRO A 437 -6.25 -17.88 5.19
N TYR A 438 -5.29 -17.74 4.27
CA TYR A 438 -5.04 -18.72 3.21
C TYR A 438 -4.73 -20.12 3.78
N GLN A 439 -3.77 -20.22 4.71
CA GLN A 439 -3.39 -21.51 5.34
C GLN A 439 -4.57 -22.13 6.09
N ARG A 440 -5.32 -21.32 6.86
CA ARG A 440 -6.51 -21.76 7.60
C ARG A 440 -7.59 -22.32 6.66
N ARG A 441 -7.96 -21.56 5.62
CA ARG A 441 -8.97 -21.95 4.62
C ARG A 441 -8.53 -23.18 3.82
N LEU A 442 -7.25 -23.29 3.49
CA LEU A 442 -6.67 -24.43 2.78
C LEU A 442 -6.75 -25.73 3.60
N LEU A 443 -6.41 -25.69 4.90
CA LEU A 443 -6.57 -26.85 5.77
C LEU A 443 -8.03 -27.25 5.94
N LEU A 444 -8.92 -26.27 6.14
CA LEU A 444 -10.37 -26.51 6.26
C LEU A 444 -10.93 -27.17 4.98
N ALA A 445 -10.55 -26.68 3.81
CA ALA A 445 -10.96 -27.25 2.51
C ALA A 445 -10.43 -28.69 2.30
N GLN A 446 -9.35 -29.09 2.97
CA GLN A 446 -8.76 -30.42 2.91
C GLN A 446 -8.94 -31.24 4.21
N ALA A 447 -9.80 -30.78 5.13
CA ALA A 447 -9.94 -31.33 6.47
C ALA A 447 -10.27 -32.83 6.46
N ALA A 448 -11.20 -33.26 5.61
CA ALA A 448 -11.58 -34.67 5.48
C ALA A 448 -10.41 -35.57 5.00
N TYR A 449 -9.47 -35.03 4.21
CA TYR A 449 -8.28 -35.75 3.78
C TYR A 449 -7.21 -35.80 4.88
N PHE A 450 -6.98 -34.65 5.54
CA PHE A 450 -5.99 -34.49 6.62
C PHE A 450 -6.36 -35.28 7.89
N CYS A 451 -7.60 -35.19 8.36
CA CYS A 451 -8.03 -35.84 9.60
C CYS A 451 -7.91 -37.38 9.53
N ARG A 452 -8.05 -37.99 8.34
CA ARG A 452 -7.78 -39.43 8.13
C ARG A 452 -6.31 -39.83 8.29
N ARG A 453 -5.39 -38.86 8.29
CA ARG A 453 -3.93 -39.04 8.41
C ARG A 453 -3.34 -38.35 9.65
N ARG A 454 -4.17 -37.74 10.51
CA ARG A 454 -3.71 -37.05 11.73
C ARG A 454 -2.89 -38.00 12.61
N GLY A 455 -1.74 -37.54 13.08
CA GLY A 455 -0.80 -38.36 13.86
C GLY A 455 0.04 -39.37 13.07
N THR A 456 -0.17 -39.55 11.76
CA THR A 456 0.76 -40.32 10.90
C THR A 456 1.97 -39.44 10.50
N THR A 457 3.07 -40.07 10.06
CA THR A 457 4.24 -39.35 9.51
C THR A 457 3.86 -38.44 8.33
N VAL A 458 2.96 -38.90 7.45
CA VAL A 458 2.42 -38.13 6.32
C VAL A 458 1.58 -36.94 6.81
N GLY A 459 0.68 -37.14 7.78
CA GLY A 459 -0.13 -36.05 8.34
C GLY A 459 0.71 -35.00 9.09
N ILE A 460 1.72 -35.42 9.83
CA ILE A 460 2.67 -34.51 10.49
C ILE A 460 3.45 -33.73 9.43
N LEU A 461 3.98 -34.39 8.40
CA LEU A 461 4.64 -33.73 7.27
C LEU A 461 3.73 -32.70 6.60
N GLN A 462 2.46 -33.02 6.36
CA GLN A 462 1.47 -32.11 5.76
C GLN A 462 1.24 -30.85 6.62
N ALA A 463 1.18 -30.99 7.95
CA ALA A 463 1.04 -29.85 8.85
C ALA A 463 2.31 -28.95 8.88
N VAL A 464 3.50 -29.55 8.76
CA VAL A 464 4.76 -28.79 8.64
C VAL A 464 4.87 -28.11 7.26
N LEU A 465 4.53 -28.80 6.17
CA LEU A 465 4.55 -28.21 4.82
C LEU A 465 3.55 -27.06 4.67
N LEU A 466 2.34 -27.15 5.23
CA LEU A 466 1.40 -26.03 5.28
C LEU A 466 1.97 -24.79 5.98
N THR A 467 2.89 -25.00 6.93
CA THR A 467 3.50 -23.94 7.75
C THR A 467 4.71 -23.31 7.08
N VAL A 468 5.62 -24.14 6.54
CA VAL A 468 6.90 -23.68 5.97
C VAL A 468 6.79 -23.37 4.47
N HIS A 469 5.89 -24.06 3.76
CA HIS A 469 5.73 -24.01 2.30
C HIS A 469 4.25 -23.89 1.87
N PRO A 470 3.48 -22.90 2.37
CA PRO A 470 2.08 -22.72 2.00
C PRO A 470 1.85 -22.52 0.50
N GLU A 471 2.85 -22.04 -0.25
CA GLU A 471 2.83 -21.87 -1.71
C GLU A 471 2.60 -23.17 -2.50
N LEU A 472 2.86 -24.34 -1.89
CA LEU A 472 2.53 -25.65 -2.47
C LEU A 472 1.01 -25.92 -2.52
N GLY A 473 0.22 -25.16 -1.76
CA GLY A 473 -1.24 -25.15 -1.85
C GLY A 473 -1.90 -26.54 -1.67
N PRO A 474 -2.95 -26.85 -2.45
CA PRO A 474 -3.64 -28.15 -2.35
C PRO A 474 -2.78 -29.38 -2.66
N ALA A 475 -1.60 -29.23 -3.28
CA ALA A 475 -0.72 -30.37 -3.56
C ALA A 475 -0.19 -31.02 -2.28
N ILE A 476 -0.05 -30.24 -1.18
CA ILE A 476 0.37 -30.74 0.14
C ILE A 476 -0.51 -31.92 0.59
N PHE A 477 -1.82 -31.87 0.32
CA PHE A 477 -2.79 -32.83 0.84
C PHE A 477 -2.92 -34.06 -0.08
N ARG A 478 -1.78 -34.72 -0.30
CA ARG A 478 -1.61 -35.95 -1.08
C ARG A 478 -0.63 -36.90 -0.39
N ASP A 479 -0.65 -38.18 -0.76
CA ASP A 479 0.20 -39.21 -0.16
C ASP A 479 1.66 -39.12 -0.65
N ASP A 480 1.89 -38.49 -1.81
CA ASP A 480 3.19 -38.18 -2.40
C ASP A 480 3.81 -36.86 -1.90
N ALA A 481 3.23 -36.22 -0.87
CA ALA A 481 3.67 -34.92 -0.34
C ALA A 481 5.18 -34.84 0.01
N GLY A 482 5.79 -35.97 0.39
CA GLY A 482 7.23 -36.06 0.64
C GLY A 482 8.13 -35.84 -0.58
N THR A 483 7.59 -35.99 -1.79
CA THR A 483 8.29 -35.72 -3.06
C THR A 483 8.23 -34.26 -3.49
N LEU A 484 7.21 -33.52 -3.04
CA LEU A 484 7.02 -32.11 -3.38
C LEU A 484 8.11 -31.23 -2.76
N CYS A 485 8.58 -31.59 -1.56
CA CYS A 485 9.58 -30.82 -0.84
C CYS A 485 10.50 -31.72 -0.01
N ASN A 486 11.47 -32.33 -0.70
CA ASN A 486 12.49 -33.22 -0.14
C ASN A 486 13.31 -32.61 1.03
N THR A 487 13.25 -31.29 1.24
CA THR A 487 13.96 -30.58 2.31
C THR A 487 13.27 -30.68 3.67
N VAL A 488 11.98 -31.00 3.75
CA VAL A 488 11.29 -31.27 5.03
C VAL A 488 11.12 -32.77 5.17
N ARG A 489 11.56 -33.34 6.30
CA ARG A 489 11.44 -34.79 6.57
C ARG A 489 10.86 -35.07 7.95
N VAL A 490 10.15 -36.19 8.06
CA VAL A 490 9.68 -36.78 9.31
C VAL A 490 10.26 -38.19 9.37
N VAL A 491 11.22 -38.42 10.27
CA VAL A 491 11.95 -39.68 10.44
C VAL A 491 11.48 -40.36 11.73
N GLU A 492 10.94 -41.56 11.62
CA GLU A 492 10.63 -42.42 12.77
C GLU A 492 11.94 -43.00 13.33
N GLN A 493 12.25 -42.72 14.60
CA GLN A 493 13.54 -43.10 15.19
C GLN A 493 13.66 -44.62 15.38
N PHE A 494 12.54 -45.35 15.50
CA PHE A 494 12.57 -46.81 15.54
C PHE A 494 13.10 -47.42 14.23
N LEU A 495 13.00 -46.74 13.08
CA LEU A 495 13.66 -47.14 11.84
C LEU A 495 15.18 -46.92 11.90
N THR A 496 15.66 -46.00 12.73
CA THR A 496 17.08 -45.71 12.97
C THR A 496 17.67 -46.46 14.17
N ARG A 497 17.04 -47.54 14.62
CA ARG A 497 17.65 -48.51 15.55
C ARG A 497 18.83 -49.26 14.94
N THR A 498 19.66 -49.86 15.78
CA THR A 498 20.68 -50.85 15.41
C THR A 498 20.01 -52.15 14.94
N ARG A 499 20.63 -52.84 13.98
CA ARG A 499 20.20 -54.16 13.50
C ARG A 499 21.45 -55.06 13.41
N PRO A 500 21.35 -56.38 13.66
CA PRO A 500 22.48 -57.29 13.46
C PRO A 500 22.98 -57.24 12.01
N GLY A 501 24.30 -57.16 11.79
CA GLY A 501 24.92 -57.04 10.45
C GLY A 501 24.65 -58.21 9.51
N VAL A 502 24.25 -59.36 10.05
CA VAL A 502 23.68 -60.50 9.31
C VAL A 502 22.53 -60.08 8.38
N ALA A 503 21.72 -59.08 8.78
CA ALA A 503 20.64 -58.53 7.96
C ALA A 503 21.10 -57.49 6.91
N ALA A 504 22.38 -57.10 6.93
CA ALA A 504 23.01 -56.19 5.97
C ALA A 504 23.99 -56.91 5.01
N GLY A 505 24.27 -58.20 5.23
CA GLY A 505 25.12 -59.02 4.39
C GLY A 505 26.60 -59.09 4.80
N ASP A 506 26.96 -58.60 5.99
CA ASP A 506 28.29 -58.80 6.57
C ASP A 506 28.32 -60.11 7.40
N PRO A 507 29.07 -61.15 6.98
CA PRO A 507 29.18 -62.41 7.72
C PRO A 507 30.10 -62.31 8.95
N THR A 508 30.80 -61.19 9.14
CA THR A 508 31.78 -60.97 10.22
C THR A 508 31.15 -60.36 11.47
N ASP A 509 29.99 -59.71 11.36
CA ASP A 509 29.27 -59.08 12.47
C ASP A 509 28.40 -60.08 13.25
N LEU A 510 29.02 -61.19 13.67
CA LEU A 510 28.39 -62.27 14.46
C LEU A 510 28.75 -62.23 15.96
N GLU A 511 29.80 -61.51 16.35
CA GLU A 511 30.39 -61.60 17.71
C GLU A 511 30.27 -60.33 18.57
N LEU A 512 29.75 -59.21 18.03
CA LEU A 512 29.94 -57.87 18.62
C LEU A 512 28.69 -57.12 19.10
N THR A 513 27.51 -57.75 19.16
CA THR A 513 26.33 -57.17 19.83
C THR A 513 25.71 -58.13 20.83
N ALA A 514 25.73 -57.77 22.13
CA ALA A 514 24.95 -58.49 23.13
C ALA A 514 23.46 -58.22 22.87
N THR A 515 22.62 -59.24 22.98
CA THR A 515 21.22 -59.17 22.50
C THR A 515 20.41 -58.08 23.21
N GLY A 516 20.71 -57.82 24.48
CA GLY A 516 20.09 -56.76 25.27
C GLY A 516 20.43 -55.33 24.83
N ASP A 517 21.58 -55.10 24.18
CA ASP A 517 21.94 -53.76 23.69
C ASP A 517 21.06 -53.34 22.49
N ILE A 518 20.70 -54.32 21.65
CA ILE A 518 19.79 -54.13 20.51
C ILE A 518 18.36 -53.89 21.01
N GLU A 519 17.92 -54.62 22.04
CA GLU A 519 16.60 -54.45 22.65
C GLU A 519 16.49 -53.09 23.35
N ALA A 520 17.50 -52.69 24.12
CA ALA A 520 17.57 -51.37 24.75
C ALA A 520 17.60 -50.21 23.74
N ASP A 521 18.35 -50.32 22.63
CA ASP A 521 18.34 -49.32 21.56
C ASP A 521 16.99 -49.25 20.82
N ALA A 522 16.32 -50.38 20.66
CA ALA A 522 14.98 -50.46 20.08
C ALA A 522 13.92 -49.80 20.98
N GLU A 523 13.93 -50.08 22.29
CA GLU A 523 13.06 -49.42 23.28
C GLU A 523 13.34 -47.92 23.36
N ALA A 524 14.62 -47.52 23.43
CA ALA A 524 15.02 -46.12 23.53
C ALA A 524 14.50 -45.26 22.36
N ARG A 525 14.31 -45.86 21.17
CA ARG A 525 13.82 -45.21 19.95
C ARG A 525 12.34 -45.44 19.65
N ALA A 526 11.66 -46.35 20.36
CA ALA A 526 10.25 -46.64 20.17
C ALA A 526 9.38 -45.40 20.46
N HIS A 527 8.30 -45.23 19.69
CA HIS A 527 7.38 -44.08 19.78
C HIS A 527 8.03 -42.68 19.65
N ARG A 528 9.25 -42.57 19.12
CA ARG A 528 9.93 -41.29 18.88
C ARG A 528 10.03 -40.97 17.39
N PHE A 529 9.90 -39.69 17.05
CA PHE A 529 10.18 -39.20 15.71
C PHE A 529 10.94 -37.88 15.70
N LEU A 530 11.58 -37.61 14.58
CA LEU A 530 12.44 -36.46 14.33
C LEU A 530 11.95 -35.72 13.09
N VAL A 531 11.65 -34.43 13.24
CA VAL A 531 11.32 -33.54 12.13
C VAL A 531 12.58 -32.76 11.74
N LEU A 532 12.96 -32.85 10.47
CA LEU A 532 14.13 -32.17 9.91
C LEU A 532 13.68 -31.02 9.02
N LEU A 533 14.19 -29.82 9.34
CA LEU A 533 13.91 -28.57 8.63
C LEU A 533 15.15 -28.06 7.88
N PRO A 534 14.98 -27.41 6.71
CA PRO A 534 16.11 -26.79 6.02
C PRO A 534 16.73 -25.65 6.86
N THR A 535 18.01 -25.36 6.61
CA THR A 535 18.76 -24.35 7.39
C THR A 535 18.32 -22.91 7.12
N THR A 536 17.46 -22.70 6.13
CA THR A 536 16.82 -21.43 5.78
C THR A 536 15.60 -21.12 6.65
N VAL A 537 15.06 -22.08 7.39
CA VAL A 537 13.93 -21.85 8.30
C VAL A 537 14.41 -21.10 9.53
N ASP A 538 13.83 -19.93 9.77
CA ASP A 538 14.17 -19.05 10.87
C ASP A 538 13.66 -19.58 12.24
N GLN A 539 14.12 -18.95 13.33
CA GLN A 539 13.76 -19.37 14.68
C GLN A 539 12.26 -19.18 14.98
N ARG A 540 11.59 -18.17 14.40
CA ARG A 540 10.15 -17.94 14.57
C ARG A 540 9.34 -19.04 13.91
N THR A 541 9.63 -19.37 12.65
CA THR A 541 8.93 -20.44 11.92
C THR A 541 9.20 -21.80 12.55
N ARG A 542 10.42 -22.05 13.06
CA ARG A 542 10.72 -23.27 13.83
C ARG A 542 9.84 -23.41 15.08
N GLY A 543 9.69 -22.36 15.89
CA GLY A 543 8.82 -22.39 17.08
C GLY A 543 7.31 -22.47 16.75
N LEU A 544 6.93 -22.09 15.53
CA LEU A 544 5.59 -22.29 14.97
C LEU A 544 5.36 -23.78 14.62
N VAL A 545 6.33 -24.38 13.90
CA VAL A 545 6.34 -25.82 13.56
C VAL A 545 6.31 -26.69 14.83
N GLU A 546 7.05 -26.33 15.87
CA GLU A 546 7.10 -27.06 17.14
C GLU A 546 5.72 -27.15 17.81
N ARG A 547 5.01 -26.03 17.90
CA ARG A 547 3.63 -25.97 18.40
C ARG A 547 2.67 -26.82 17.57
N ILE A 548 2.83 -26.82 16.24
CA ILE A 548 1.97 -27.56 15.32
C ILE A 548 2.23 -29.07 15.38
N VAL A 549 3.49 -29.49 15.47
CA VAL A 549 3.84 -30.90 15.69
C VAL A 549 3.23 -31.38 17.01
N ASP A 550 3.27 -30.57 18.06
CA ASP A 550 2.68 -30.92 19.35
C ASP A 550 1.14 -30.94 19.35
N LEU A 551 0.47 -30.12 18.53
CA LEU A 551 -0.99 -30.15 18.30
C LEU A 551 -1.47 -31.33 17.43
N GLN A 552 -0.56 -32.00 16.70
CA GLN A 552 -0.91 -33.02 15.70
C GLN A 552 -0.31 -34.41 15.95
N LYS A 553 0.69 -34.55 16.85
CA LYS A 553 1.29 -35.83 17.22
C LYS A 553 0.34 -36.68 18.08
N PRO A 554 0.40 -38.03 18.02
CA PRO A 554 -0.28 -38.88 18.98
C PRO A 554 0.28 -38.67 20.39
N ALA A 555 -0.60 -38.63 21.41
CA ALA A 555 -0.21 -38.31 22.79
C ALA A 555 0.85 -39.25 23.42
N HIS A 556 0.99 -40.47 22.89
CA HIS A 556 2.00 -41.45 23.33
C HIS A 556 3.38 -41.27 22.67
N THR A 557 3.55 -40.29 21.77
CA THR A 557 4.79 -40.11 20.98
C THR A 557 5.62 -38.91 21.43
N ALA A 558 6.94 -39.05 21.38
CA ALA A 558 7.87 -37.95 21.60
C ALA A 558 8.38 -37.38 20.26
N SER A 559 8.15 -36.08 20.07
CA SER A 559 8.64 -35.28 18.96
C SER A 559 10.04 -34.72 19.26
N SER A 560 10.82 -34.47 18.22
CA SER A 560 12.01 -33.63 18.27
C SER A 560 12.18 -32.90 16.94
N ILE A 561 12.67 -31.65 16.96
CA ILE A 561 12.87 -30.83 15.75
C ILE A 561 14.33 -30.41 15.66
N ARG A 562 14.97 -30.68 14.52
CA ARG A 562 16.36 -30.29 14.22
C ARG A 562 16.46 -29.67 12.83
N GLN A 563 17.51 -28.90 12.60
CA GLN A 563 17.95 -28.54 11.25
C GLN A 563 19.06 -29.51 10.82
N TYR A 564 19.21 -29.80 9.52
CA TYR A 564 20.14 -30.83 9.04
C TYR A 564 21.58 -30.70 9.56
N TRP A 565 22.11 -29.48 9.70
CA TRP A 565 23.48 -29.25 10.21
C TRP A 565 23.71 -29.89 11.60
N ALA A 566 22.66 -30.02 12.42
CA ALA A 566 22.74 -30.62 13.74
C ALA A 566 22.80 -32.16 13.72
N LEU A 567 22.63 -32.80 12.56
CA LEU A 567 22.83 -34.23 12.35
C LEU A 567 24.08 -34.59 11.54
N PHE A 568 24.75 -33.63 10.87
CA PHE A 568 25.96 -33.89 10.07
C PHE A 568 27.19 -34.16 10.97
N ARG A 569 27.16 -35.30 11.67
CA ARG A 569 28.19 -35.81 12.57
C ARG A 569 28.53 -37.25 12.23
N VAL A 570 29.81 -37.57 12.14
CA VAL A 570 30.28 -38.95 11.93
C VAL A 570 29.77 -39.84 13.08
N GLY A 571 29.13 -40.96 12.74
CA GLY A 571 28.47 -41.86 13.70
C GLY A 571 26.98 -41.59 13.93
N GLU A 572 26.48 -40.36 13.72
CA GLU A 572 25.04 -40.05 13.81
C GLU A 572 24.33 -40.08 12.44
N VAL A 573 25.02 -39.72 11.35
CA VAL A 573 24.46 -39.62 9.98
C VAL A 573 24.02 -40.98 9.41
N ARG A 574 22.79 -41.05 8.88
CA ARG A 574 22.33 -42.15 8.00
C ARG A 574 21.97 -41.64 6.61
N LEU A 575 22.77 -42.03 5.61
CA LEU A 575 22.56 -41.68 4.20
C LEU A 575 21.18 -42.13 3.72
N GLY A 576 20.50 -41.26 2.97
CA GLY A 576 19.16 -41.51 2.44
C GLY A 576 18.01 -41.37 3.45
N ILE A 577 18.27 -41.44 4.76
CA ILE A 577 17.26 -41.29 5.84
C ILE A 577 17.32 -39.87 6.41
N ASP A 578 18.42 -39.53 7.05
CA ASP A 578 18.61 -38.28 7.80
C ASP A 578 19.34 -37.19 6.98
N THR A 579 19.74 -37.51 5.75
CA THR A 579 20.48 -36.63 4.84
C THR A 579 19.64 -36.18 3.65
N VAL A 580 19.80 -34.92 3.26
CA VAL A 580 19.27 -34.36 2.00
C VAL A 580 20.41 -33.63 1.27
N LEU A 581 20.52 -33.87 -0.04
CA LEU A 581 21.35 -33.06 -0.93
C LEU A 581 20.50 -31.90 -1.47
N GLY A 582 20.96 -30.67 -1.34
CA GLY A 582 20.24 -29.46 -1.76
C GLY A 582 20.98 -28.18 -1.39
N ARG A 583 20.39 -27.02 -1.73
CA ARG A 583 20.95 -25.70 -1.40
C ARG A 583 20.87 -25.44 0.11
N GLY A 584 21.96 -25.66 0.82
CA GLY A 584 22.12 -25.25 2.23
C GLY A 584 22.44 -23.76 2.36
N GLY A 585 22.43 -23.22 3.59
CA GLY A 585 22.76 -21.81 3.89
C GLY A 585 24.24 -21.39 3.71
N ARG A 586 25.00 -22.13 2.89
CA ARG A 586 26.37 -21.81 2.43
C ARG A 586 26.58 -22.19 0.95
N PHE A 587 25.49 -22.38 0.20
CA PHE A 587 25.50 -22.85 -1.19
C PHE A 587 25.57 -21.67 -2.16
N ASP A 588 26.56 -20.79 -1.96
CA ASP A 588 26.85 -19.65 -2.81
C ASP A 588 27.49 -20.07 -4.14
N THR A 589 27.41 -19.19 -5.13
CA THR A 589 28.13 -19.33 -6.41
C THR A 589 29.61 -19.01 -6.21
N PHE A 590 30.42 -20.04 -5.97
CA PHE A 590 31.86 -19.92 -5.87
C PHE A 590 32.51 -19.56 -7.22
N GLN A 591 33.25 -18.45 -7.26
CA GLN A 591 34.13 -18.12 -8.37
C GLN A 591 35.44 -18.91 -8.26
N LEU A 592 35.69 -19.78 -9.24
CA LEU A 592 36.90 -20.58 -9.33
C LEU A 592 38.15 -19.68 -9.34
N GLY A 593 39.13 -20.02 -8.50
CA GLY A 593 40.42 -19.31 -8.42
C GLY A 593 40.48 -18.08 -7.50
N GLN A 594 39.40 -17.71 -6.79
CA GLN A 594 39.39 -16.52 -5.92
C GLN A 594 39.13 -16.77 -4.42
N THR A 595 39.04 -18.02 -3.96
CA THR A 595 38.81 -18.35 -2.54
C THR A 595 39.70 -19.49 -2.05
N ALA A 596 40.17 -19.41 -0.81
CA ALA A 596 41.22 -20.30 -0.28
C ALA A 596 40.88 -21.81 -0.26
N LEU A 597 39.59 -22.18 -0.31
CA LEU A 597 39.18 -23.58 -0.47
C LEU A 597 39.42 -24.13 -1.89
N ALA A 598 39.66 -23.27 -2.88
CA ALA A 598 40.00 -23.68 -4.25
C ALA A 598 41.47 -24.11 -4.42
N GLU A 599 42.34 -23.88 -3.42
CA GLU A 599 43.69 -24.46 -3.37
C GLU A 599 43.67 -25.92 -2.88
N GLY A 600 42.54 -26.38 -2.32
CA GLY A 600 42.31 -27.78 -2.01
C GLY A 600 42.16 -28.61 -3.28
N VAL A 601 43.19 -29.40 -3.59
CA VAL A 601 43.24 -30.26 -4.80
C VAL A 601 42.04 -31.21 -4.83
N LEU A 602 41.06 -30.91 -5.68
CA LEU A 602 40.09 -31.89 -6.18
C LEU A 602 40.86 -32.89 -7.04
N GLY A 603 41.37 -33.95 -6.39
CA GLY A 603 42.14 -34.99 -7.04
C GLY A 603 41.38 -35.56 -8.25
N ALA A 604 42.00 -35.48 -9.42
CA ALA A 604 41.35 -35.84 -10.68
C ALA A 604 40.95 -37.32 -10.68
N ALA A 605 39.66 -37.58 -10.48
CA ALA A 605 39.09 -38.91 -10.62
C ALA A 605 39.18 -39.35 -12.09
N PHE A 606 39.98 -40.37 -12.35
CA PHE A 606 40.03 -41.07 -13.64
C PHE A 606 38.62 -41.52 -14.07
N PRO A 607 38.33 -41.50 -15.38
CA PRO A 607 38.69 -42.67 -16.19
C PRO A 607 39.46 -42.34 -17.47
N TYR A 608 40.23 -43.33 -17.96
CA TYR A 608 40.83 -43.29 -19.30
C TYR A 608 39.77 -43.37 -20.41
N SER A 609 40.18 -43.05 -21.64
CA SER A 609 39.48 -43.35 -22.90
C SER A 609 38.09 -42.72 -23.15
N LEU A 610 38.00 -41.39 -23.14
CA LEU A 610 36.97 -40.66 -23.89
C LEU A 610 37.61 -39.51 -24.70
N THR A 611 37.89 -39.75 -25.98
CA THR A 611 38.56 -38.80 -26.89
C THR A 611 37.61 -37.82 -27.58
N THR A 612 36.30 -37.87 -27.31
CA THR A 612 35.26 -37.18 -28.08
C THR A 612 34.35 -36.29 -27.22
N ARG A 613 34.90 -35.25 -26.59
CA ARG A 613 34.08 -34.11 -26.12
C ARG A 613 34.84 -32.78 -26.13
N THR A 614 34.37 -31.85 -26.96
CA THR A 614 34.72 -30.43 -26.86
C THR A 614 33.78 -29.77 -25.84
N VAL A 615 34.33 -29.00 -24.90
CA VAL A 615 33.53 -28.13 -24.03
C VAL A 615 33.44 -26.76 -24.70
N LEU A 616 32.24 -26.40 -25.15
CA LEU A 616 31.90 -25.02 -25.49
C LEU A 616 31.44 -24.32 -24.21
N ALA A 617 32.14 -23.24 -23.83
CA ALA A 617 31.65 -22.32 -22.83
C ALA A 617 30.66 -21.33 -23.46
N GLN A 618 29.69 -20.89 -22.66
CA GLN A 618 28.96 -19.63 -22.82
C GLN A 618 29.31 -18.74 -21.62
#